data_AF-A0A2P7S4J3-F1
#
_entry.id   AF-A0A2P7S4J3-F1
#
_cell.length_a   1.000
_cell.length_b   1.000
_cell.length_c   1.000
_cell.angle_alpha   90.00
_cell.angle_beta   90.00
_cell.angle_gamma   90.00
#
_symmetry.space_group_name_H-M   'P 1'
#
loop_
_entity.id
_entity.type
_entity.pdbx_description
1 polymer ?
#
loop_
_entity_poly.entity_id
_entity_poly.type
_entity_poly.pdbx_seq_one_letter_code
_entity_poly.pdbx_strand_id
1 'polypeptide(L)'
;MKPDDLPLFAWRPSVGEVVTFPLARQGKKVSETARKLLEKTTERHADYYRGQVTDALVKRLHRLGIADHVIDEQVGAFWTAVEWEMARLTYRGQRPGGGAA
;
A
#
# COMPACT_ATOMS: atom_id res chain seq x y z
N MET A 1 -8.89 13.54 -50.43
CA MET A 1 -8.81 13.37 -48.97
C MET A 1 -10.13 12.79 -48.53
N LYS A 2 -10.15 11.53 -48.04
CA LYS A 2 -11.41 10.93 -47.57
C LYS A 2 -11.76 11.53 -46.21
N PRO A 3 -13.05 11.59 -45.82
CA PRO A 3 -13.45 12.09 -44.52
C PRO A 3 -12.69 11.42 -43.37
N ASP A 4 -12.42 10.11 -43.50
CA ASP A 4 -11.72 9.29 -42.50
C ASP A 4 -10.23 9.64 -42.32
N ASP A 5 -9.64 10.40 -43.24
CA ASP A 5 -8.22 10.83 -43.16
C ASP A 5 -8.03 12.10 -42.32
N LEU A 6 -9.10 12.68 -41.75
CA LEU A 6 -8.98 13.85 -40.89
C LEU A 6 -8.33 13.46 -39.54
N PRO A 7 -7.38 14.27 -39.02
CA PRO A 7 -6.66 13.97 -37.78
C PRO A 7 -7.54 13.69 -36.56
N LEU A 8 -8.75 14.27 -36.54
CA LEU A 8 -9.74 14.05 -35.50
C LEU A 8 -10.32 12.62 -35.52
N PHE A 9 -10.49 12.02 -36.69
CA PHE A 9 -11.02 10.66 -36.86
C PHE A 9 -9.92 9.58 -36.85
N ALA A 10 -8.65 9.98 -37.01
CA ALA A 10 -7.48 9.12 -36.86
C ALA A 10 -6.97 9.01 -35.40
N TRP A 11 -7.56 9.75 -34.46
CA TRP A 11 -7.18 9.70 -33.05
C TRP A 11 -7.50 8.32 -32.45
N ARG A 12 -6.45 7.59 -32.08
CA ARG A 12 -6.55 6.39 -31.25
C ARG A 12 -6.15 6.77 -29.83
N PRO A 13 -6.99 6.58 -28.80
CA PRO A 13 -6.56 6.78 -27.43
C PRO A 13 -5.35 5.88 -27.18
N SER A 14 -4.22 6.46 -26.80
CA SER A 14 -3.08 5.70 -26.34
C SER A 14 -3.55 4.86 -25.16
N VAL A 15 -3.29 3.55 -25.21
CA VAL A 15 -3.56 2.63 -24.11
C VAL A 15 -2.62 3.03 -22.98
N GLY A 16 -3.08 3.95 -22.13
CA GLY A 16 -2.28 4.53 -21.05
C GLY A 16 -2.16 3.55 -19.90
N GLU A 17 -0.97 3.46 -19.33
CA GLU A 17 -0.72 2.66 -18.13
C GLU A 17 -1.09 3.48 -16.87
N VAL A 18 -1.90 2.90 -15.99
CA VAL A 18 -2.24 3.53 -14.70
C VAL A 18 -1.10 3.29 -13.71
N VAL A 19 -0.24 4.30 -13.53
CA VAL A 19 0.82 4.26 -12.52
C VAL A 19 0.28 4.74 -11.17
N THR A 20 0.08 3.82 -10.24
CA THR A 20 -0.33 4.18 -8.87
C THR A 20 0.87 4.52 -8.00
N PHE A 21 0.67 5.42 -7.02
CA PHE A 21 1.72 5.73 -6.06
C PHE A 21 2.02 4.49 -5.19
N PRO A 22 3.30 4.02 -5.11
CA PRO A 22 3.64 2.76 -4.47
C PRO A 22 3.12 2.65 -3.03
N LEU A 23 2.45 1.55 -2.69
CA LEU A 23 1.81 1.39 -1.38
C LEU A 23 2.83 1.47 -0.23
N ALA A 24 4.02 0.89 -0.41
CA ALA A 24 5.11 0.93 0.57
C ALA A 24 5.58 2.36 0.89
N ARG A 25 5.39 3.33 -0.02
CA ARG A 25 5.78 4.73 0.18
C ARG A 25 4.67 5.58 0.81
N GLN A 26 3.48 5.02 1.06
CA GLN A 26 2.38 5.71 1.73
C GLN A 26 2.62 5.76 3.25
N GLY A 27 3.64 6.52 3.67
CA GLY A 27 4.20 6.48 5.03
C GLY A 27 3.17 6.68 6.16
N LYS A 28 2.19 7.56 5.97
CA LYS A 28 1.09 7.74 6.94
C LYS A 28 0.30 6.44 7.14
N LYS A 29 -0.09 5.78 6.04
CA LYS A 29 -0.85 4.53 6.06
C LYS A 29 -0.04 3.40 6.70
N VAL A 30 1.24 3.29 6.34
CA VAL A 30 2.18 2.30 6.90
C VAL A 30 2.30 2.50 8.42
N SER A 31 2.53 3.72 8.88
CA SER A 31 2.66 4.03 10.32
C SER A 31 1.37 3.79 11.11
N GLU A 32 0.22 4.16 10.55
CA GLU A 32 -1.08 3.89 11.18
C GLU A 32 -1.37 2.38 11.29
N THR A 33 -1.12 1.61 10.23
CA THR A 33 -1.31 0.15 10.25
C THR A 33 -0.37 -0.52 11.25
N ALA A 34 0.91 -0.11 11.29
CA ALA A 34 1.89 -0.63 12.23
C ALA A 34 1.47 -0.39 13.69
N ARG A 35 1.04 0.83 14.03
CA ARG A 35 0.52 1.16 15.37
C ARG A 35 -0.69 0.30 15.73
N LYS A 36 -1.66 0.20 14.83
CA LYS A 36 -2.88 -0.59 15.06
C LYS A 36 -2.59 -2.09 15.22
N LEU A 37 -1.56 -2.60 14.55
CA LEU A 37 -1.11 -3.98 14.73
C LEU A 37 -0.43 -4.19 16.09
N LEU A 38 0.44 -3.27 16.51
CA LEU A 38 1.07 -3.31 17.83
C LEU A 38 0.06 -3.20 18.99
N GLU A 39 -1.08 -2.55 18.77
CA GLU A 39 -2.18 -2.48 19.73
C GLU A 39 -2.97 -3.81 19.85
N LYS A 40 -2.80 -4.78 18.93
CA LYS A 40 -3.52 -6.05 19.01
C LYS A 40 -2.87 -6.96 20.06
N THR A 41 -3.68 -7.37 21.03
CA THR A 41 -3.25 -8.21 22.16
C THR A 41 -3.23 -9.71 21.84
N THR A 42 -3.87 -10.13 20.75
CA THR A 42 -3.90 -11.53 20.31
C THR A 42 -3.52 -11.64 18.85
N GLU A 43 -2.83 -12.71 18.51
CA GLU A 43 -2.45 -13.06 17.14
C GLU A 43 -3.68 -13.14 16.22
N ARG A 44 -4.75 -13.79 16.69
CA ARG A 44 -6.01 -13.89 15.96
C ARG A 44 -6.60 -12.52 15.57
N HIS A 45 -6.53 -11.53 16.46
CA HIS A 45 -7.00 -10.18 16.13
C HIS A 45 -6.05 -9.44 15.17
N ALA A 46 -4.74 -9.70 15.26
CA ALA A 46 -3.76 -9.17 14.31
C ALA A 46 -3.96 -9.72 12.90
N ASP A 47 -4.19 -11.03 12.78
CA ASP A 47 -4.43 -11.71 11.50
C ASP A 47 -5.73 -11.26 10.85
N TYR A 48 -6.81 -11.18 11.63
CA TYR A 48 -8.07 -10.66 11.15
C TYR A 48 -7.93 -9.22 10.64
N TYR A 49 -7.20 -8.37 11.37
CA TYR A 49 -6.95 -6.99 10.95
C TYR A 49 -6.06 -6.91 9.71
N ARG A 50 -5.02 -7.75 9.60
CA ARG A 50 -4.21 -7.91 8.38
C ARG A 50 -5.08 -8.24 7.17
N GLY A 51 -5.97 -9.24 7.31
CA GLY A 51 -6.93 -9.61 6.26
C GLY A 51 -7.79 -8.43 5.81
N GLN A 52 -8.39 -7.69 6.75
CA GLN A 52 -9.21 -6.52 6.43
C GLN A 52 -8.43 -5.44 5.67
N VAL A 53 -7.18 -5.17 6.06
CA VAL A 53 -6.34 -4.17 5.39
C VAL A 53 -5.96 -4.64 3.99
N THR A 54 -5.56 -5.90 3.84
CA THR A 54 -5.23 -6.51 2.54
C THR A 54 -6.41 -6.47 1.60
N ASP A 55 -7.59 -6.93 2.02
CA ASP A 55 -8.81 -6.91 1.21
C ASP A 55 -9.15 -5.51 0.71
N ALA A 56 -9.01 -4.49 1.57
CA ALA A 56 -9.28 -3.12 1.22
C ALA A 56 -8.28 -2.57 0.18
N LEU A 57 -7.00 -2.91 0.29
CA LEU A 57 -5.96 -2.52 -0.67
C LEU A 57 -6.16 -3.20 -2.02
N VAL A 58 -6.38 -4.51 -2.03
CA VAL A 58 -6.64 -5.32 -3.22
C VAL A 58 -7.88 -4.81 -3.96
N LYS A 59 -9.02 -4.65 -3.27
CA LYS A 59 -10.25 -4.10 -3.87
C LYS A 59 -10.05 -2.70 -4.47
N ARG A 60 -9.25 -1.85 -3.82
CA ARG A 60 -8.94 -0.51 -4.33
C ARG A 60 -8.12 -0.58 -5.61
N LEU A 61 -7.06 -1.39 -5.65
CA LEU A 61 -6.18 -1.49 -6.82
C LEU A 61 -6.86 -2.18 -8.00
N HIS A 62 -7.67 -3.21 -7.77
CA HIS A 62 -8.50 -3.80 -8.83
C HIS A 62 -9.45 -2.78 -9.45
N ARG A 63 -10.08 -1.92 -8.64
CA ARG A 63 -10.96 -0.85 -9.15
C ARG A 63 -10.22 0.14 -10.06
N LEU A 64 -8.92 0.29 -9.87
CA LEU A 64 -8.06 1.13 -10.70
C LEU A 64 -7.56 0.40 -11.97
N GLY A 65 -7.96 -0.85 -12.19
CA GLY A 65 -7.57 -1.63 -13.35
C GLY A 65 -6.15 -2.19 -13.30
N ILE A 66 -5.55 -2.25 -12.10
CA ILE A 66 -4.20 -2.78 -11.91
C ILE A 66 -4.23 -4.30 -12.01
N ALA A 67 -3.24 -4.88 -12.70
CA ALA A 67 -3.13 -6.32 -12.89
C ALA A 67 -2.77 -7.04 -11.58
N ASP A 68 -3.30 -8.25 -11.38
CA ASP A 68 -3.20 -9.01 -10.12
C ASP A 68 -1.75 -9.20 -9.64
N HIS A 69 -0.83 -9.55 -10.54
CA HIS A 69 0.58 -9.71 -10.18
C HIS A 69 1.23 -8.41 -9.66
N VAL A 70 0.83 -7.25 -10.19
CA VAL A 70 1.27 -5.94 -9.69
C VAL A 70 0.62 -5.64 -8.34
N ILE A 71 -0.66 -6.01 -8.16
CA ILE A 71 -1.34 -5.87 -6.87
C ILE A 71 -0.61 -6.66 -5.79
N ASP A 72 -0.28 -7.91 -6.06
CA ASP A 72 0.42 -8.79 -5.11
C ASP A 72 1.80 -8.23 -4.73
N GLU A 73 2.57 -7.75 -5.71
CA GLU A 73 3.85 -7.09 -5.44
C GLU A 73 3.69 -5.85 -4.56
N GLN A 74 2.70 -4.99 -4.87
CA GLN A 74 2.43 -3.78 -4.09
C GLN A 74 1.97 -4.08 -2.67
N VAL A 75 1.12 -5.10 -2.49
CA VAL A 75 0.64 -5.53 -1.17
C VAL A 75 1.76 -6.15 -0.35
N GLY A 76 2.60 -6.99 -0.96
CA GLY A 76 3.79 -7.55 -0.31
C GLY A 76 4.75 -6.46 0.16
N ALA A 77 5.11 -5.53 -0.73
CA ALA A 77 5.97 -4.40 -0.40
C ALA A 77 5.39 -3.51 0.71
N PHE A 78 4.06 -3.31 0.73
CA PHE A 78 3.38 -2.61 1.81
C PHE A 78 3.56 -3.32 3.16
N TRP A 79 3.34 -4.63 3.21
CA TRP A 79 3.48 -5.39 4.47
C TRP A 79 4.92 -5.45 4.96
N THR A 80 5.90 -5.59 4.06
CA THR A 80 7.31 -5.43 4.42
C THR A 80 7.54 -4.06 5.05
N ALA A 81 7.08 -2.97 4.44
CA ALA A 81 7.25 -1.63 5.02
C ALA A 81 6.60 -1.49 6.41
N VAL A 82 5.43 -2.12 6.62
CA VAL A 82 4.75 -2.15 7.93
C VAL A 82 5.56 -2.92 8.97
N GLU A 83 6.16 -4.06 8.63
CA GLU A 83 6.99 -4.83 9.56
C GLU A 83 8.22 -4.05 10.01
N TRP A 84 8.90 -3.36 9.09
CA TRP A 84 10.03 -2.50 9.39
C TRP A 84 9.61 -1.32 10.28
N GLU A 85 8.43 -0.74 10.02
CA GLU A 85 7.86 0.31 10.84
C GLU A 85 7.53 -0.17 12.26
N MET A 86 6.93 -1.36 12.39
CA MET A 86 6.65 -1.97 13.70
C MET A 86 7.95 -2.19 14.48
N ALA A 87 8.98 -2.75 13.85
CA ALA A 87 10.29 -2.90 14.46
C ALA A 87 10.83 -1.54 14.95
N ARG A 88 10.77 -0.49 14.11
CA ARG A 88 11.21 0.85 14.49
C ARG A 88 10.46 1.43 15.68
N LEU A 89 9.14 1.24 15.76
CA LEU A 89 8.30 1.72 16.85
C LEU A 89 8.62 1.00 18.16
N THR A 90 8.78 -0.32 18.13
CA THR A 90 9.15 -1.13 19.31
C THR A 90 10.52 -0.71 19.85
N TYR A 91 11.52 -0.50 18.99
CA TYR A 91 12.83 0.00 19.41
C TYR A 91 12.77 1.40 20.04
N ARG A 92 11.92 2.31 19.54
CA ARG A 92 11.75 3.65 20.13
C ARG A 92 11.10 3.59 21.52
N GLY A 93 10.15 2.67 21.72
CA GLY A 93 9.48 2.48 23.01
C GLY A 93 10.37 1.85 24.08
N GLN A 94 11.40 1.10 23.68
CA GLN A 94 12.33 0.40 24.58
C GLN A 94 13.53 1.22 25.04
N ARG A 95 13.68 2.50 24.67
CA ARG A 95 14.78 3.33 25.17
C ARG A 95 14.82 3.29 26.70
N PRO A 96 15.86 2.71 27.33
CA PRO A 96 16.06 2.85 28.77
C PRO A 96 16.20 4.35 29.03
N GLY A 97 15.41 4.87 29.96
CA GLY A 97 15.53 6.26 30.40
C GLY A 97 16.96 6.50 30.85
N GLY A 98 17.74 7.21 30.04
CA GLY A 98 19.00 7.80 30.43
C GLY A 98 18.73 8.95 31.39
N GLY A 99 18.30 8.61 32.61
CA GLY A 99 18.35 9.48 33.76
C GLY A 99 19.81 9.53 34.24
N ALA A 100 20.61 10.36 33.59
CA ALA A 100 21.82 10.89 34.19
C ALA A 100 21.46 12.28 34.72
N ALA A 101 21.24 12.36 36.04
CA ALA A 101 21.22 13.58 36.83
C ALA A 101 22.51 13.65 37.65
#